data_AF-A0A7E6DBG5-F1
#
_entry.id   AF-A0A7E6DBG5-F1
#
_cell.length_a   1.000
_cell.length_b   1.000
_cell.length_c   1.000
_cell.angle_alpha   90.00
_cell.angle_beta   90.00
_cell.angle_gamma   90.00
#
_symmetry.space_group_name_H-M   'P 1'
#
loop_
_entity.id
_entity.type
_entity.pdbx_description
1 polymer ?
#
loop_
_entity_poly.entity_id
_entity_poly.type
_entity_poly.pdbx_seq_one_letter_code
_entity_poly.pdbx_strand_id
1 'polypeptide(L)'
;MSVRVARALRGWGWGAGCRRGASDFRLPPPGAVDVAELLRDATTAEEGPREAVARRPPDQCSVLLFPGQGSQVVGMGRGLLRYPRVRELYAAASRVLGYDLLELSLHGPQEALDRTAHCQPAIFVASLAAVEKLHHLQPAVIENCVAAAGFSVGEFAALVFAGAMEFSEGPKGSSGMPLLSVVS
;
A
#
# COMPACT_ATOMS: atom_id res chain seq x y z
N MET A 1 22.60 11.28 20.02
CA MET A 1 22.31 12.08 18.81
C MET A 1 20.83 11.90 18.51
N SER A 2 20.05 12.92 18.86
CA SER A 2 18.58 12.89 18.78
C SER A 2 18.14 13.57 17.50
N VAL A 3 17.24 12.97 16.74
CA VAL A 3 16.41 13.71 15.80
C VAL A 3 14.95 13.48 16.17
N ARG A 4 14.27 14.60 16.44
CA ARG A 4 12.90 14.70 16.93
C ARG A 4 11.92 14.59 15.77
N VAL A 5 10.81 13.93 16.07
CA VAL A 5 9.57 13.91 15.30
C VAL A 5 8.90 15.29 15.32
N ALA A 6 8.27 15.69 14.21
CA ALA A 6 7.16 16.64 14.23
C ALA A 6 6.02 16.11 13.35
N ARG A 7 4.82 16.19 13.90
CA ARG A 7 3.55 15.62 13.47
C ARG A 7 2.55 16.77 13.45
N ALA A 8 1.73 16.90 12.42
CA ALA A 8 0.36 17.45 12.46
C ALA A 8 -0.12 17.84 11.05
N LEU A 9 -1.40 17.84 10.67
CA LEU A 9 -2.65 17.14 11.02
C LEU A 9 -3.73 17.88 10.20
N ARG A 10 -4.59 17.12 9.48
CA ARG A 10 -5.98 17.43 9.07
C ARG A 10 -6.20 18.64 8.12
N GLY A 11 -7.23 18.68 7.27
CA GLY A 11 -8.40 17.83 7.08
C GLY A 11 -9.19 18.28 5.85
N TRP A 12 -10.06 17.39 5.38
CA TRP A 12 -10.91 17.52 4.19
C TRP A 12 -12.11 18.47 4.35
N GLY A 13 -12.61 18.97 3.22
CA GLY A 13 -13.99 19.43 3.06
C GLY A 13 -14.38 19.55 1.59
N TRP A 14 -15.28 18.68 1.10
CA TRP A 14 -15.94 18.82 -0.20
C TRP A 14 -17.23 19.62 -0.03
N GLY A 15 -17.50 20.53 -0.98
CA GLY A 15 -18.77 21.24 -1.09
C GLY A 15 -19.00 21.70 -2.53
N ALA A 16 -19.93 21.06 -3.22
CA ALA A 16 -20.46 21.52 -4.49
C ALA A 16 -21.51 22.62 -4.26
N GLY A 17 -21.39 23.75 -4.96
CA GLY A 17 -22.37 24.84 -4.94
C GLY A 17 -21.92 26.06 -5.74
N CYS A 18 -22.48 26.25 -6.95
CA CYS A 18 -22.26 27.41 -7.80
C CYS A 18 -22.61 28.74 -7.11
N ARG A 19 -21.65 29.68 -7.05
CA ARG A 19 -21.88 31.14 -7.25
C ARG A 19 -20.63 31.77 -7.86
N ARG A 20 -20.77 32.38 -9.05
CA ARG A 20 -19.78 33.31 -9.60
C ARG A 20 -19.75 34.55 -8.71
N GLY A 21 -18.67 34.75 -7.97
CA GLY A 21 -18.35 35.97 -7.25
C GLY A 21 -16.90 36.32 -7.56
N ALA A 22 -16.65 37.58 -7.95
CA ALA A 22 -15.30 38.09 -8.17
C ALA A 22 -14.48 37.92 -6.89
N SER A 23 -13.42 37.11 -6.94
CA SER A 23 -12.53 36.92 -5.80
C SER A 23 -11.55 38.09 -5.73
N ASP A 24 -11.72 38.92 -4.70
CA ASP A 24 -10.65 39.77 -4.16
C ASP A 24 -9.51 38.87 -3.66
N PHE A 25 -8.60 38.52 -4.56
CA PHE A 25 -7.35 37.87 -4.17
C PHE A 25 -6.49 38.87 -3.40
N ARG A 26 -6.23 38.59 -2.12
CA ARG A 26 -5.16 39.28 -1.39
C ARG A 26 -3.85 39.05 -2.13
N LEU A 27 -3.13 40.15 -2.36
CA LEU A 27 -1.75 40.09 -2.81
C LEU A 27 -0.95 39.16 -1.87
N PRO A 28 -0.21 38.20 -2.41
CA PRO A 28 0.60 37.32 -1.60
C PRO A 28 1.68 38.13 -0.86
N PRO A 29 2.09 37.71 0.35
CA PRO A 29 3.09 38.43 1.13
C PRO A 29 4.42 38.50 0.37
N PRO A 30 5.22 39.58 0.54
CA PRO A 30 6.54 39.68 -0.09
C PRO A 30 7.42 38.50 0.34
N GLY A 31 7.89 37.72 -0.64
CA GLY A 31 8.61 36.46 -0.44
C GLY A 31 7.80 35.19 -0.70
N ALA A 32 6.52 35.30 -1.08
CA ALA A 32 5.75 34.17 -1.60
C ALA A 32 6.28 33.77 -2.98
N VAL A 33 6.74 32.52 -3.09
CA VAL A 33 7.08 31.89 -4.37
C VAL A 33 5.79 31.69 -5.16
N ASP A 34 5.80 32.12 -6.42
CA ASP A 34 4.68 31.93 -7.33
C ASP A 34 4.50 30.43 -7.60
N VAL A 35 3.25 29.95 -7.51
CA VAL A 35 2.94 28.53 -7.73
C VAL A 35 3.31 28.13 -9.17
N ALA A 36 3.18 29.06 -10.13
CA ALA A 36 3.62 28.84 -11.50
C ALA A 36 5.15 28.86 -11.67
N GLU A 37 5.90 29.46 -10.73
CA GLU A 37 7.36 29.34 -10.66
C GLU A 37 7.79 28.00 -10.08
N LEU A 38 7.13 27.54 -9.00
CA LEU A 38 7.36 26.22 -8.40
C LEU A 38 7.07 25.07 -9.40
N LEU A 39 6.04 25.25 -10.23
CA LEU A 39 5.67 24.28 -11.27
C LEU A 39 6.61 24.33 -12.48
N ARG A 40 7.22 25.49 -12.77
CA ARG A 40 8.23 25.60 -13.85
C ARG A 40 9.43 24.73 -13.56
N ASP A 41 9.97 24.78 -12.33
CA ASP A 41 11.10 23.93 -11.90
C ASP A 41 10.80 22.43 -12.02
N ALA A 42 9.54 22.01 -11.79
CA ALA A 42 9.13 20.62 -11.97
C ALA A 42 9.02 20.21 -13.46
N THR A 43 8.81 21.17 -14.37
CA THR A 43 8.67 20.93 -15.81
C THR A 43 9.98 21.14 -16.60
N THR A 44 10.92 21.91 -16.05
CA THR A 44 12.24 22.19 -16.65
C THR A 44 13.36 21.43 -15.95
N ALA A 45 13.03 20.41 -15.15
CA ALA A 45 13.99 19.37 -14.83
C ALA A 45 14.36 18.65 -16.14
N GLU A 46 15.31 19.24 -16.86
CA GLU A 46 16.01 18.61 -17.97
C GLU A 46 16.50 17.27 -17.42
N GLU A 47 15.86 16.18 -17.85
CA GLU A 47 16.34 14.83 -17.62
C GLU A 47 17.71 14.76 -18.30
N GLY A 48 18.77 15.11 -17.54
CA GLY A 48 20.15 14.86 -17.96
C GLY A 48 20.26 13.41 -18.42
N PRO A 49 21.19 13.08 -19.35
CA PRO A 49 21.21 11.78 -20.00
C PRO A 49 21.02 10.68 -18.96
N ARG A 50 19.85 10.03 -18.96
CA ARG A 50 19.63 8.87 -18.10
C ARG A 50 20.68 7.87 -18.56
N GLU A 51 21.78 7.77 -17.82
CA GLU A 51 22.74 6.70 -17.97
C GLU A 51 21.89 5.43 -18.04
N ALA A 52 21.93 4.77 -19.19
CA ALA A 52 21.10 3.62 -19.43
C ALA A 52 21.47 2.60 -18.37
N VAL A 53 20.63 2.48 -17.32
CA VAL A 53 20.85 1.56 -16.23
C VAL A 53 20.99 0.20 -16.89
N ALA A 54 22.21 -0.37 -16.83
CA ALA A 54 22.51 -1.62 -17.49
C ALA A 54 21.43 -2.63 -17.08
N ARG A 55 20.69 -3.17 -18.06
CA ARG A 55 19.60 -4.09 -17.78
C ARG A 55 20.18 -5.28 -17.03
N ARG A 56 19.70 -5.51 -15.80
CA ARG A 56 20.06 -6.73 -15.06
C ARG A 56 19.54 -7.93 -15.85
N PRO A 57 20.35 -9.00 -15.99
CA PRO A 57 19.91 -10.17 -16.73
C PRO A 57 18.78 -10.87 -15.94
N PRO A 58 17.77 -11.45 -16.62
CA PRO A 58 16.54 -11.94 -15.96
C PRO A 58 16.75 -13.06 -14.95
N ASP A 59 17.85 -13.79 -15.04
CA ASP A 59 18.26 -14.85 -14.11
C ASP A 59 18.83 -14.31 -12.79
N GLN A 60 19.10 -13.00 -12.71
CA GLN A 60 19.72 -12.33 -11.55
C GLN A 60 18.81 -11.29 -10.89
N CYS A 61 17.54 -11.20 -11.31
CA CYS A 61 16.58 -10.28 -10.70
C CYS A 61 15.17 -10.83 -10.72
N SER A 62 14.38 -10.44 -9.73
CA SER A 62 12.96 -10.76 -9.68
C SER A 62 12.10 -9.50 -9.62
N VAL A 63 10.84 -9.63 -10.03
CA VAL A 63 9.80 -8.62 -9.85
C VAL A 63 8.61 -9.28 -9.17
N LEU A 64 8.14 -8.70 -8.08
CA LEU A 64 6.97 -9.22 -7.36
C LEU A 64 5.72 -8.44 -7.80
N LEU A 65 4.73 -9.19 -8.29
CA LEU A 65 3.44 -8.64 -8.71
C LEU A 65 2.35 -9.07 -7.74
N PHE A 66 1.60 -8.09 -7.25
CA PHE A 66 0.57 -8.27 -6.24
C PHE A 66 -0.82 -8.13 -6.87
N PRO A 67 -1.66 -9.18 -6.80
CA PRO A 67 -2.96 -9.16 -7.46
C PRO A 67 -3.95 -8.22 -6.77
N GLY A 68 -4.94 -7.76 -7.53
CA GLY A 68 -6.07 -6.97 -7.03
C GLY A 68 -7.33 -7.80 -6.81
N GLN A 69 -8.44 -7.08 -6.58
CA GLN A 69 -9.78 -7.65 -6.49
C GLN A 69 -10.11 -8.54 -7.69
N GLY A 70 -10.80 -9.66 -7.45
CA GLY A 70 -11.08 -10.71 -8.42
C GLY A 70 -10.17 -11.95 -8.26
N SER A 71 -9.11 -11.85 -7.46
CA SER A 71 -8.19 -12.96 -7.19
C SER A 71 -8.52 -13.74 -5.91
N GLN A 72 -9.57 -13.35 -5.19
CA GLN A 72 -10.02 -14.03 -3.99
C GLN A 72 -10.63 -15.39 -4.32
N VAL A 73 -10.20 -16.44 -3.60
CA VAL A 73 -10.76 -17.79 -3.72
C VAL A 73 -10.95 -18.37 -2.33
N VAL A 74 -12.04 -19.12 -2.12
CA VAL A 74 -12.21 -19.91 -0.89
C VAL A 74 -11.09 -20.93 -0.77
N GLY A 75 -10.49 -21.00 0.41
CA GLY A 75 -9.30 -21.81 0.67
C GLY A 75 -7.99 -21.06 0.46
N MET A 76 -8.00 -19.77 0.10
CA MET A 76 -6.78 -18.96 0.13
C MET A 76 -6.19 -18.93 1.56
N GLY A 77 -4.86 -18.93 1.67
CA GLY A 77 -4.19 -19.07 2.97
C GLY A 77 -4.04 -20.52 3.45
N ARG A 78 -4.73 -21.49 2.82
CA ARG A 78 -4.58 -22.91 3.16
C ARG A 78 -3.14 -23.36 2.91
N GLY A 79 -2.58 -24.05 3.90
CA GLY A 79 -1.18 -24.48 3.88
C GLY A 79 -0.16 -23.37 4.13
N LEU A 80 -0.55 -22.08 4.17
CA LEU A 80 0.35 -20.98 4.54
C LEU A 80 0.47 -20.83 6.07
N LEU A 81 -0.52 -21.31 6.84
CA LEU A 81 -0.52 -21.25 8.31
C LEU A 81 0.63 -22.01 8.99
N ARG A 82 1.40 -22.82 8.26
CA ARG A 82 2.62 -23.46 8.78
C ARG A 82 3.77 -22.46 8.97
N TYR A 83 3.71 -21.31 8.31
CA TYR A 83 4.70 -20.24 8.44
C TYR A 83 4.29 -19.34 9.63
N PRO A 84 5.12 -19.18 10.67
CA PRO A 84 4.73 -18.53 11.92
C PRO A 84 4.09 -17.15 11.73
N ARG A 85 4.71 -16.31 10.90
CA ARG A 85 4.27 -14.93 10.64
C ARG A 85 2.93 -14.83 9.94
N VAL A 86 2.51 -15.88 9.22
CA VAL A 86 1.19 -15.89 8.55
C VAL A 86 0.06 -15.89 9.58
N ARG A 87 0.21 -16.63 10.69
CA ARG A 87 -0.80 -16.63 11.76
C ARG A 87 -0.92 -15.27 12.42
N GLU A 88 0.21 -14.59 12.61
CA GLU A 88 0.26 -13.25 13.18
C GLU A 88 -0.44 -12.23 12.27
N LEU A 89 -0.18 -12.28 10.95
CA LEU A 89 -0.83 -11.42 9.96
C LEU A 89 -2.36 -11.56 9.99
N TYR A 90 -2.87 -12.80 9.98
CA TYR A 90 -4.31 -13.03 10.05
C TYR A 90 -4.89 -12.65 11.42
N ALA A 91 -4.18 -12.90 12.53
CA ALA A 91 -4.64 -12.50 13.85
C ALA A 91 -4.70 -10.97 14.01
N ALA A 92 -3.70 -10.26 13.49
CA ALA A 92 -3.69 -8.81 13.40
C ALA A 92 -4.84 -8.28 12.55
N ALA A 93 -5.08 -8.90 11.39
CA ALA A 93 -6.20 -8.54 10.53
C ALA A 93 -7.54 -8.70 11.25
N SER A 94 -7.76 -9.82 11.93
CA SER A 94 -8.99 -10.08 12.68
C SER A 94 -9.22 -9.06 13.81
N ARG A 95 -8.15 -8.62 14.49
CA ARG A 95 -8.25 -7.53 15.49
C ARG A 95 -8.69 -6.20 14.88
N VAL A 96 -8.16 -5.85 13.71
CA VAL A 96 -8.46 -4.58 13.03
C VAL A 96 -9.87 -4.58 12.45
N LEU A 97 -10.28 -5.70 11.85
CA LEU A 97 -11.53 -5.83 11.11
C LEU A 97 -12.72 -6.14 12.01
N GLY A 98 -12.49 -6.73 13.19
CA GLY A 98 -13.54 -7.14 14.12
C GLY A 98 -14.27 -8.42 13.71
N TYR A 99 -13.75 -9.17 12.74
CA TYR A 99 -14.24 -10.49 12.33
C TYR A 99 -13.08 -11.41 11.95
N ASP A 100 -13.31 -12.72 11.91
CA ASP A 100 -12.29 -13.70 11.56
C ASP A 100 -12.07 -13.76 10.04
N LEU A 101 -11.09 -12.99 9.56
CA LEU A 101 -10.72 -12.97 8.15
C LEU A 101 -10.14 -14.31 7.68
N LEU A 102 -9.46 -15.04 8.57
CA LEU A 102 -8.86 -16.33 8.23
C LEU A 102 -9.95 -17.36 7.97
N GLU A 103 -10.95 -17.43 8.85
CA GLU A 103 -12.08 -18.35 8.69
C GLU A 103 -12.86 -18.06 7.39
N LEU A 104 -13.12 -16.77 7.12
CA LEU A 104 -13.74 -16.35 5.86
C LEU A 104 -12.90 -16.75 4.64
N SER A 105 -11.58 -16.56 4.70
CA SER A 105 -10.66 -16.91 3.61
C SER A 105 -10.56 -18.41 3.36
N LEU A 106 -10.64 -19.24 4.41
CA LEU A 106 -10.47 -20.69 4.32
C LEU A 106 -11.75 -21.46 4.01
N HIS A 107 -12.89 -20.99 4.54
CA HIS A 107 -14.13 -21.76 4.62
C HIS A 107 -15.38 -20.96 4.25
N GLY A 108 -15.33 -19.63 4.26
CA GLY A 108 -16.52 -18.83 4.02
C GLY A 108 -17.10 -19.03 2.62
N PRO A 109 -18.42 -18.88 2.44
CA PRO A 109 -19.02 -19.02 1.12
C PRO A 109 -18.42 -17.97 0.18
N GLN A 110 -18.20 -18.36 -1.08
CA GLN A 110 -17.52 -17.52 -2.07
C GLN A 110 -18.23 -16.17 -2.22
N GLU A 111 -19.56 -16.14 -2.15
CA GLU A 111 -20.36 -14.92 -2.26
C GLU A 111 -20.09 -13.92 -1.14
N ALA A 112 -19.82 -14.41 0.08
CA ALA A 112 -19.45 -13.53 1.19
C ALA A 112 -18.03 -13.01 1.00
N LEU A 113 -17.11 -13.86 0.53
CA LEU A 113 -15.74 -13.48 0.26
C LEU A 113 -15.61 -12.49 -0.90
N ASP A 114 -16.49 -12.56 -1.90
CA ASP A 114 -16.53 -11.67 -3.08
C ASP A 114 -16.99 -10.25 -2.76
N ARG A 115 -17.55 -10.00 -1.57
CA ARG A 115 -17.90 -8.65 -1.15
C ARG A 115 -16.62 -7.83 -1.03
N THR A 116 -16.61 -6.63 -1.62
CA THR A 116 -15.46 -5.70 -1.60
C THR A 116 -14.84 -5.54 -0.21
N ALA A 117 -15.69 -5.42 0.81
CA ALA A 117 -15.27 -5.25 2.21
C ALA A 117 -14.52 -6.46 2.81
N HIS A 118 -14.58 -7.61 2.14
CA HIS A 118 -13.94 -8.86 2.55
C HIS A 118 -12.84 -9.27 1.58
N CYS A 119 -13.08 -9.19 0.25
CA CYS A 119 -12.09 -9.62 -0.73
C CYS A 119 -10.82 -8.76 -0.66
N GLN A 120 -10.95 -7.45 -0.46
CA GLN A 120 -9.81 -6.54 -0.40
C GLN A 120 -8.86 -6.88 0.78
N PRO A 121 -9.32 -6.95 2.04
CA PRO A 121 -8.45 -7.36 3.13
C PRO A 121 -7.96 -8.80 2.98
N ALA A 122 -8.79 -9.73 2.46
CA ALA A 122 -8.38 -11.11 2.26
C ALA A 122 -7.23 -11.23 1.25
N ILE A 123 -7.33 -10.56 0.09
CA ILE A 123 -6.28 -10.53 -0.93
C ILE A 123 -5.01 -9.91 -0.39
N PHE A 124 -5.12 -8.78 0.32
CA PHE A 124 -3.97 -8.10 0.90
C PHE A 124 -3.22 -9.00 1.90
N VAL A 125 -3.92 -9.60 2.87
CA VAL A 125 -3.30 -10.49 3.88
C VAL A 125 -2.76 -11.77 3.23
N ALA A 126 -3.50 -12.37 2.30
CA ALA A 126 -3.05 -13.56 1.59
C ALA A 126 -1.79 -13.29 0.73
N SER A 127 -1.67 -12.08 0.16
CA SER A 127 -0.49 -11.67 -0.60
C SER A 127 0.75 -11.55 0.29
N LEU A 128 0.62 -10.93 1.47
CA LEU A 128 1.71 -10.90 2.45
C LEU A 128 2.06 -12.30 2.96
N ALA A 129 1.06 -13.16 3.17
CA ALA A 129 1.29 -14.56 3.54
C ALA A 129 2.04 -15.35 2.44
N ALA A 130 1.81 -15.02 1.16
CA ALA A 130 2.55 -15.60 0.05
C ALA A 130 4.02 -15.13 0.03
N VAL A 131 4.27 -13.86 0.37
CA VAL A 131 5.64 -13.33 0.58
C VAL A 131 6.34 -14.09 1.70
N GLU A 132 5.67 -14.32 2.83
CA GLU A 132 6.26 -15.10 3.95
C GLU A 132 6.64 -16.52 3.51
N LYS A 133 5.78 -17.19 2.74
CA LYS A 133 6.11 -18.49 2.14
C LYS A 133 7.31 -18.38 1.20
N LEU A 134 7.33 -17.38 0.33
CA LEU A 134 8.41 -17.17 -0.65
C LEU A 134 9.75 -16.95 0.04
N HIS A 135 9.76 -16.13 1.10
CA HIS A 135 10.93 -15.88 1.94
C HIS A 135 11.52 -17.17 2.51
N HIS A 136 10.67 -18.09 2.97
CA HIS A 136 11.13 -19.37 3.53
C HIS A 136 11.62 -20.37 2.47
N LEU A 137 11.02 -20.38 1.27
CA LEU A 137 11.33 -21.37 0.24
C LEU A 137 12.47 -20.93 -0.68
N GLN A 138 12.51 -19.64 -1.02
CA GLN A 138 13.40 -19.07 -2.03
C GLN A 138 13.81 -17.64 -1.62
N PRO A 139 14.61 -17.47 -0.56
CA PRO A 139 15.01 -16.15 -0.06
C PRO A 139 15.72 -15.31 -1.14
N ALA A 140 16.49 -15.95 -2.02
CA ALA A 140 17.16 -15.31 -3.15
C ALA A 140 16.19 -14.56 -4.09
N VAL A 141 14.93 -14.99 -4.21
CA VAL A 141 13.93 -14.26 -5.02
C VAL A 141 13.61 -12.91 -4.38
N ILE A 142 13.54 -12.83 -3.05
CA ILE A 142 13.29 -11.58 -2.34
C ILE A 142 14.55 -10.70 -2.33
N GLU A 143 15.71 -11.28 -2.06
CA GLU A 143 16.99 -10.56 -2.02
C GLU A 143 17.35 -9.93 -3.37
N ASN A 144 17.02 -10.62 -4.48
CA ASN A 144 17.26 -10.14 -5.84
C ASN A 144 16.05 -9.38 -6.42
N CYS A 145 15.02 -9.07 -5.62
CA CYS A 145 13.87 -8.33 -6.10
C CYS A 145 14.26 -6.88 -6.41
N VAL A 146 14.01 -6.45 -7.65
CA VAL A 146 14.35 -5.10 -8.13
C VAL A 146 13.14 -4.18 -8.24
N ALA A 147 11.94 -4.75 -8.28
CA ALA A 147 10.71 -3.99 -8.35
C ALA A 147 9.54 -4.79 -7.75
N ALA A 148 8.61 -4.05 -7.17
CA ALA A 148 7.31 -4.58 -6.77
C ALA A 148 6.23 -3.68 -7.35
N ALA A 149 5.14 -4.29 -7.81
CA ALA A 149 3.98 -3.55 -8.29
C ALA A 149 2.71 -4.30 -7.93
N GLY A 150 1.63 -3.57 -7.72
CA GLY A 150 0.33 -4.16 -7.41
C GLY A 150 -0.79 -3.51 -8.21
N PHE A 151 -1.86 -4.26 -8.41
CA PHE A 151 -3.05 -3.75 -9.08
C PHE A 151 -4.13 -3.43 -8.05
N SER A 152 -4.62 -2.18 -8.01
CA SER A 152 -5.65 -1.73 -7.06
C SER A 152 -5.24 -2.07 -5.62
N VAL A 153 -6.02 -2.88 -4.88
CA VAL A 153 -5.69 -3.30 -3.51
C VAL A 153 -4.32 -3.98 -3.38
N GLY A 154 -3.83 -4.62 -4.46
CA GLY A 154 -2.49 -5.22 -4.49
C GLY A 154 -1.37 -4.21 -4.35
N GLU A 155 -1.58 -2.94 -4.70
CA GLU A 155 -0.60 -1.86 -4.54
C GLU A 155 -0.17 -1.71 -3.08
N PHE A 156 -1.12 -1.82 -2.14
CA PHE A 156 -0.81 -1.78 -0.72
C PHE A 156 0.11 -2.92 -0.28
N ALA A 157 -0.10 -4.13 -0.80
CA ALA A 157 0.76 -5.26 -0.51
C ALA A 157 2.17 -5.05 -1.10
N ALA A 158 2.27 -4.46 -2.30
CA ALA A 158 3.53 -4.09 -2.91
C ALA A 158 4.29 -3.03 -2.09
N LEU A 159 3.59 -2.00 -1.60
CA LEU A 159 4.18 -0.94 -0.77
C LEU A 159 4.65 -1.47 0.59
N VAL A 160 3.89 -2.38 1.20
CA VAL A 160 4.30 -3.05 2.44
C VAL A 160 5.50 -3.96 2.22
N PHE A 161 5.50 -4.75 1.15
CA PHE A 161 6.64 -5.59 0.79
C PHE A 161 7.91 -4.76 0.51
N ALA A 162 7.78 -3.62 -0.18
CA ALA A 162 8.88 -2.71 -0.47
C ALA A 162 9.38 -1.93 0.76
N GLY A 163 8.72 -2.06 1.92
CA GLY A 163 9.04 -1.30 3.13
C GLY A 163 8.69 0.18 3.06
N ALA A 164 7.97 0.61 2.01
CA ALA A 164 7.45 1.98 1.90
C ALA A 164 6.28 2.23 2.86
N MET A 165 5.63 1.16 3.32
CA MET A 165 4.53 1.17 4.27
C MET A 165 4.66 0.07 5.31
N GLU A 166 4.18 0.33 6.52
CA GLU A 166 4.09 -0.68 7.58
C GLU A 166 2.67 -1.26 7.66
N PHE A 167 2.58 -2.57 7.87
CA PHE A 167 1.33 -3.23 8.23
C PHE A 167 1.03 -2.98 9.72
N SER A 168 0.00 -2.19 10.00
CA SER A 168 -0.33 -1.75 11.37
C SER A 168 -1.73 -2.18 11.83
N GLU A 169 -1.86 -2.40 13.13
CA GLU A 169 -3.10 -2.87 13.78
C GLU A 169 -4.09 -1.75 14.16
N GLY A 170 -3.92 -0.52 13.67
CA GLY A 170 -4.75 0.63 14.07
C GLY A 170 -4.18 1.41 15.27
N PRO A 171 -4.77 2.57 15.63
CA PRO A 171 -4.00 3.72 16.11
C PRO A 171 -3.51 3.53 17.55
N LYS A 172 -2.28 3.92 17.89
CA LYS A 172 -1.79 5.31 17.75
C LYS A 172 -0.31 5.39 17.33
N GLY A 173 -0.07 5.96 16.15
CA GLY A 173 0.72 7.20 16.12
C GLY A 173 1.94 7.36 15.22
N SER A 174 2.14 6.66 14.10
CA SER A 174 3.08 7.12 13.05
C SER A 174 3.01 6.22 11.81
N SER A 175 2.98 6.83 10.62
CA SER A 175 3.32 6.31 9.28
C SER A 175 2.70 5.02 8.69
N GLY A 176 2.13 4.09 9.47
CA GLY A 176 1.52 2.86 8.93
C GLY A 176 0.08 3.06 8.43
N MET A 177 -0.32 2.37 7.36
CA MET A 177 -1.74 2.30 7.00
C MET A 177 -2.44 1.23 7.83
N PRO A 178 -3.61 1.54 8.41
CA PRO A 178 -4.43 0.52 9.06
C PRO A 178 -5.08 -0.35 7.99
N LEU A 179 -5.26 -1.65 8.28
CA LEU A 179 -5.96 -2.56 7.37
C LEU A 179 -7.37 -2.03 6.99
N LEU A 180 -8.02 -1.26 7.86
CA LEU A 180 -9.28 -0.54 7.57
C LEU A 180 -9.22 0.37 6.33
N SER A 181 -8.07 0.98 6.05
CA SER A 181 -7.89 1.81 4.86
C SER A 181 -7.80 1.02 3.56
N VAL A 182 -7.48 -0.28 3.65
CA VAL A 182 -7.52 -1.22 2.51
C VAL A 182 -8.97 -1.56 2.14
N VAL A 183 -9.94 -1.30 3.03
CA VAL A 183 -11.36 -1.66 2.88
C VAL A 183 -12.26 -0.44 2.55
N SER A 184 -11.70 0.77 2.61
CA SER A 184 -12.42 2.05 2.43
C SER A 184 -12.27 2.59 1.02
#